data_AF-Q2JWD1-F1
#
_entry.id   AF-Q2JWD1-F1
#
_cell.length_a   1.000
_cell.length_b   1.000
_cell.length_c   1.000
_cell.angle_alpha   90.00
_cell.angle_beta   90.00
_cell.angle_gamma   90.00
#
_symmetry.space_group_name_H-M   'P 1'
#
loop_
_entity.id
_entity.type
_entity.pdbx_description
1 polymer ?
#
loop_
_entity_poly.entity_id
_entity_poly.type
_entity_poly.pdbx_seq_one_letter_code
_entity_poly.pdbx_strand_id
1 'polypeptide(L)'
;MSRSLLEQLREMTVVVADTGDINAIETFKPQDATTNPSLITAAAQMPQYQGIVDETLLKARQDLGSKADTKAVVAHAIDQLAVAFGVRILSIIPGRVSTEVDARLSYDTAATVAKARHLIELYKAAGADPKRVLIKIAATWEGIRAAEILEKEGIHCNLTLMFGLHQAIACAEAGVTLISPFVGRILDWYKKHTGRESYPPAEDPGVQSVTQIYNYLRKYDYPTEVMGASFRNIGEIIELAGCDLLTISPALLAELQNTEGHLERKLDPEKAKKMDIPRLVMDRATFDQMHRENRMASEKLEEGIQGFSKALEVLEKLLTERLQKLEGAKETITHAAQDVFRIYDLDGDGFITREEWMGADRVFDALDTNQDGKITPEEMLVGLGAAVYLRN
;
A
#
# COMPACT_ATOMS: atom_id res chain seq x y z
N MET A 1 -8.03 5.66 -36.04
CA MET A 1 -7.23 6.31 -34.99
C MET A 1 -6.11 5.35 -34.65
N SER A 2 -4.87 5.82 -34.59
CA SER A 2 -3.74 5.05 -34.04
C SER A 2 -4.11 4.63 -32.62
N ARG A 3 -3.86 3.37 -32.24
CA ARG A 3 -4.02 2.97 -30.83
C ARG A 3 -2.86 3.53 -30.02
N SER A 4 -3.13 3.93 -28.78
CA SER A 4 -2.08 4.29 -27.83
C SER A 4 -1.20 3.08 -27.50
N LEU A 5 0.01 3.32 -26.99
CA LEU A 5 0.87 2.24 -26.50
C LEU A 5 0.21 1.53 -25.31
N LEU A 6 -0.53 2.25 -24.45
CA LEU A 6 -1.25 1.65 -23.31
C LEU A 6 -2.33 0.66 -23.76
N GLU A 7 -3.10 0.99 -24.79
CA GLU A 7 -4.11 0.09 -25.36
C GLU A 7 -3.48 -1.18 -25.92
N GLN A 8 -2.39 -1.05 -26.67
CA GLN A 8 -1.66 -2.20 -27.21
C GLN A 8 -1.03 -3.06 -26.10
N LEU A 9 -0.48 -2.45 -25.06
CA LEU A 9 0.14 -3.17 -23.94
C LEU A 9 -0.86 -4.09 -23.24
N ARG A 10 -2.11 -3.63 -23.05
CA ARG A 10 -3.19 -4.41 -22.43
C ARG A 10 -3.56 -5.68 -23.19
N GLU A 11 -3.21 -5.80 -24.47
CA GLU A 11 -3.47 -7.00 -25.28
C GLU A 11 -2.48 -8.13 -24.98
N MET A 12 -1.34 -7.82 -24.34
CA MET A 12 -0.24 -8.78 -24.13
C MET A 12 0.28 -8.84 -22.68
N THR A 13 -0.09 -7.88 -21.84
CA THR A 13 0.36 -7.75 -20.45
C THR A 13 -0.77 -7.19 -19.60
N VAL A 14 -0.95 -7.75 -18.40
CA VAL A 14 -1.89 -7.19 -17.42
C VAL A 14 -1.31 -5.90 -16.83
N VAL A 15 -2.00 -4.79 -17.05
CA VAL A 15 -1.58 -3.47 -16.53
C VAL A 15 -2.09 -3.28 -15.10
N VAL A 16 -1.15 -2.95 -14.21
CA VAL A 16 -1.36 -2.74 -12.78
C VAL A 16 -0.97 -1.30 -12.44
N ALA A 17 -1.71 -0.63 -11.55
CA ALA A 17 -1.34 0.73 -11.09
C ALA A 17 -0.50 0.67 -9.81
N ASP A 18 0.65 1.36 -9.82
CA ASP A 18 1.53 1.49 -8.65
C ASP A 18 1.24 2.81 -7.91
N THR A 19 0.18 2.83 -7.10
CA THR A 19 -0.25 4.03 -6.39
C THR A 19 -1.18 3.72 -5.22
N GLY A 20 -1.11 4.55 -4.17
CA GLY A 20 -2.14 4.64 -3.13
C GLY A 20 -3.20 5.70 -3.43
N ASP A 21 -3.04 6.48 -4.51
CA ASP A 21 -3.97 7.52 -4.92
C ASP A 21 -5.18 6.91 -5.66
N ILE A 22 -6.31 6.87 -4.96
CA ILE A 22 -7.57 6.32 -5.44
C ILE A 22 -8.06 7.00 -6.72
N ASN A 23 -7.88 8.32 -6.85
CA ASN A 23 -8.27 9.07 -8.04
C ASN A 23 -7.54 8.59 -9.30
N ALA A 24 -6.24 8.29 -9.18
CA ALA A 24 -5.47 7.73 -10.28
C ALA A 24 -5.97 6.33 -10.69
N ILE A 25 -6.38 5.52 -9.72
CA ILE A 25 -6.94 4.18 -9.97
C ILE A 25 -8.28 4.28 -10.70
N GLU A 26 -9.16 5.20 -10.29
CA GLU A 26 -10.42 5.48 -11.00
C GLU A 26 -10.20 5.98 -12.43
N THR A 27 -9.15 6.78 -12.64
CA THR A 27 -8.80 7.34 -13.95
C THR A 27 -8.31 6.26 -14.92
N PHE A 28 -7.33 5.45 -14.51
CA PHE A 28 -6.68 4.49 -15.41
C PHE A 28 -7.37 3.13 -15.47
N LYS A 29 -8.23 2.80 -14.49
CA LYS A 29 -8.99 1.54 -14.40
C LYS A 29 -8.10 0.30 -14.62
N PRO A 30 -7.05 0.11 -13.81
CA PRO A 30 -6.15 -1.03 -13.94
C PRO A 30 -6.85 -2.34 -13.54
N GLN A 31 -6.26 -3.48 -13.89
CA GLN A 31 -6.75 -4.80 -13.46
C GLN A 31 -6.47 -5.00 -11.96
N ASP A 32 -5.20 -4.80 -11.57
CA ASP A 32 -4.72 -4.89 -10.19
C ASP A 32 -4.16 -3.53 -9.74
N ALA A 33 -3.88 -3.37 -8.45
CA ALA A 33 -3.13 -2.23 -7.93
C ALA A 33 -2.11 -2.66 -6.86
N THR A 34 -1.01 -1.92 -6.74
CA THR A 34 0.01 -2.15 -5.72
C THR A 34 0.16 -0.95 -4.81
N THR A 35 0.19 -1.22 -3.50
CA THR A 35 0.64 -0.26 -2.49
C THR A 35 1.96 -0.73 -1.88
N ASN A 36 2.62 0.18 -1.16
CA ASN A 36 3.79 -0.05 -0.34
C ASN A 36 3.84 1.07 0.73
N PRO A 37 4.71 0.98 1.75
CA PRO A 37 4.73 1.97 2.81
C PRO A 37 4.90 3.40 2.30
N SER A 38 5.78 3.64 1.32
CA SER A 38 5.98 4.98 0.77
C SER A 38 4.73 5.54 0.07
N LEU A 39 3.99 4.71 -0.66
CA LEU A 39 2.75 5.11 -1.34
C LEU A 39 1.62 5.39 -0.36
N ILE A 40 1.47 4.59 0.70
CA ILE A 40 0.49 4.84 1.77
C ILE A 40 0.85 6.12 2.53
N THR A 41 2.13 6.33 2.87
CA THR A 41 2.59 7.57 3.52
C THR A 41 2.31 8.80 2.66
N ALA A 42 2.50 8.71 1.33
CA ALA A 42 2.16 9.80 0.41
C ALA A 42 0.65 10.06 0.36
N ALA A 43 -0.16 9.00 0.22
CA ALA A 43 -1.62 9.11 0.17
C ALA A 43 -2.20 9.67 1.49
N ALA A 44 -1.70 9.22 2.64
CA ALA A 44 -2.14 9.68 3.96
C ALA A 44 -1.88 11.17 4.22
N GLN A 45 -1.01 11.82 3.45
CA GLN A 45 -0.77 13.27 3.52
C GLN A 45 -1.71 14.08 2.60
N MET A 46 -2.45 13.43 1.71
CA MET A 46 -3.33 14.12 0.79
C MET A 46 -4.60 14.61 1.51
N PRO A 47 -5.06 15.86 1.26
CA PRO A 47 -6.24 16.42 1.92
C PRO A 47 -7.50 15.57 1.75
N GLN A 48 -7.72 15.02 0.55
CA GLN A 48 -8.91 14.22 0.24
C GLN A 48 -8.97 12.87 0.99
N TYR A 49 -7.86 12.41 1.58
CA TYR A 49 -7.80 11.14 2.31
C TYR A 49 -7.70 11.32 3.83
N GLN A 50 -7.78 12.57 4.34
CA GLN A 50 -7.75 12.82 5.78
C GLN A 50 -8.91 12.15 6.53
N GLY A 51 -10.09 12.02 5.90
CA GLY A 51 -11.21 11.29 6.50
C GLY A 51 -10.86 9.83 6.82
N ILE A 52 -10.22 9.12 5.89
CA ILE A 52 -9.78 7.73 6.10
C ILE A 52 -8.72 7.66 7.22
N VAL A 53 -7.79 8.62 7.25
CA VAL A 53 -6.76 8.70 8.29
C VAL A 53 -7.38 8.93 9.67
N ASP A 54 -8.33 9.85 9.78
CA ASP A 54 -8.98 10.17 11.05
C ASP A 54 -9.82 9.00 11.56
N GLU A 55 -10.64 8.40 10.68
CA GLU A 55 -11.47 7.25 11.01
C GLU A 55 -10.62 6.08 11.52
N THR A 56 -9.49 5.77 10.87
CA THR A 56 -8.60 4.68 11.27
C THR A 56 -7.90 4.96 12.60
N LEU A 57 -7.48 6.21 12.86
CA LEU A 57 -6.89 6.59 14.15
C LEU A 57 -7.91 6.52 15.29
N LEU A 58 -9.12 7.03 15.08
CA LEU A 58 -10.19 7.00 16.07
C LEU A 58 -10.64 5.56 16.35
N LYS A 59 -10.72 4.72 15.31
CA LYS A 59 -11.03 3.31 15.43
C LYS A 59 -9.95 2.56 16.22
N ALA A 60 -8.68 2.79 15.90
CA ALA A 60 -7.57 2.20 16.65
C ALA A 60 -7.57 2.64 18.13
N ARG A 61 -7.88 3.90 18.41
CA ARG A 61 -8.03 4.40 19.79
C ARG A 61 -9.19 3.72 20.51
N GLN A 62 -10.30 3.48 19.82
CA GLN A 62 -11.45 2.77 20.40
C GLN A 62 -11.11 1.30 20.69
N ASP A 63 -10.44 0.62 19.76
CA ASP A 63 -10.10 -0.80 19.88
C ASP A 63 -9.14 -1.07 21.06
N LEU A 64 -8.18 -0.18 21.29
CA LEU A 64 -7.21 -0.29 22.39
C LEU A 64 -7.64 0.40 23.70
N GLY A 65 -8.65 1.26 23.63
CA GLY A 65 -9.19 2.01 24.76
C GLY A 65 -8.54 3.39 24.97
N SER A 66 -9.25 4.25 25.71
CA SER A 66 -8.89 5.67 25.91
C SER A 66 -7.56 5.90 26.63
N LYS A 67 -7.06 4.90 27.38
CA LYS A 67 -5.80 4.98 28.14
C LYS A 67 -4.63 4.29 27.45
N ALA A 68 -4.81 3.76 26.23
CA ALA A 68 -3.75 3.10 25.50
C ALA A 68 -2.59 4.07 25.22
N ASP A 69 -1.37 3.55 25.20
CA ASP A 69 -0.21 4.33 24.79
C ASP A 69 -0.36 4.81 23.33
N THR A 70 -0.02 6.07 23.06
CA THR A 70 -0.17 6.67 21.73
C THR A 70 0.60 5.90 20.66
N LYS A 71 1.79 5.34 20.97
CA LYS A 71 2.53 4.55 19.98
C LYS A 71 1.82 3.24 19.66
N ALA A 72 1.20 2.60 20.65
CA ALA A 72 0.40 1.40 20.42
C ALA A 72 -0.81 1.68 19.53
N VAL A 73 -1.50 2.81 19.75
CA VAL A 73 -2.61 3.24 18.87
C VAL A 73 -2.13 3.52 17.45
N VAL A 74 -1.01 4.24 17.29
CA VAL A 74 -0.46 4.53 15.97
C VAL A 74 -0.02 3.26 15.25
N ALA A 75 0.66 2.32 15.94
CA ALA A 75 1.06 1.05 15.35
C ALA A 75 -0.15 0.23 14.87
N HIS A 76 -1.22 0.18 15.65
CA HIS A 76 -2.48 -0.47 15.27
C HIS A 76 -3.18 0.26 14.12
N ALA A 77 -3.15 1.59 14.11
CA ALA A 77 -3.75 2.41 13.06
C ALA A 77 -3.03 2.25 11.71
N ILE A 78 -1.72 1.99 11.68
CA ILE A 78 -0.98 1.79 10.42
C ILE A 78 -1.50 0.57 9.65
N ASP A 79 -1.71 -0.56 10.34
CA ASP A 79 -2.26 -1.76 9.71
C ASP A 79 -3.69 -1.49 9.22
N GLN A 80 -4.52 -0.85 10.04
CA GLN A 80 -5.88 -0.48 9.66
C GLN A 80 -5.92 0.49 8.46
N LEU A 81 -5.00 1.45 8.41
CA LEU A 81 -4.89 2.41 7.33
C LEU A 81 -4.52 1.73 6.02
N ALA A 82 -3.52 0.83 6.05
CA ALA A 82 -3.13 0.06 4.87
C ALA A 82 -4.30 -0.78 4.33
N VAL A 83 -5.05 -1.45 5.23
CA VAL A 83 -6.25 -2.22 4.86
C VAL A 83 -7.38 -1.30 4.35
N ALA A 84 -7.62 -0.16 4.98
CA ALA A 84 -8.68 0.76 4.56
C ALA A 84 -8.46 1.28 3.14
N PHE A 85 -7.22 1.68 2.81
CA PHE A 85 -6.85 2.02 1.44
C PHE A 85 -7.04 0.83 0.49
N GLY A 86 -6.59 -0.36 0.88
CA GLY A 86 -6.74 -1.54 0.03
C GLY A 86 -8.19 -1.95 -0.22
N VAL A 87 -9.07 -1.87 0.78
CA VAL A 87 -10.52 -2.09 0.63
C VAL A 87 -11.12 -1.07 -0.33
N ARG A 88 -10.76 0.20 -0.20
CA ARG A 88 -11.23 1.25 -1.11
C ARG A 88 -10.77 0.99 -2.54
N ILE A 89 -9.52 0.57 -2.73
CA ILE A 89 -8.98 0.17 -4.03
C ILE A 89 -9.75 -1.02 -4.62
N LEU A 90 -9.98 -2.08 -3.82
CA LEU A 90 -10.71 -3.29 -4.24
C LEU A 90 -12.17 -3.02 -4.66
N SER A 91 -12.77 -1.93 -4.17
CA SER A 91 -14.10 -1.48 -4.60
C SER A 91 -14.13 -0.90 -6.01
N ILE A 92 -12.97 -0.56 -6.57
CA ILE A 92 -12.82 0.10 -7.89
C ILE A 92 -12.27 -0.88 -8.92
N ILE A 93 -11.20 -1.61 -8.58
CA ILE A 93 -10.55 -2.53 -9.51
C ILE A 93 -11.27 -3.88 -9.55
N PRO A 94 -11.19 -4.65 -10.66
CA PRO A 94 -11.76 -5.99 -10.74
C PRO A 94 -10.84 -7.07 -10.15
N GLY A 95 -9.53 -6.81 -10.06
CA GLY A 95 -8.51 -7.80 -9.70
C GLY A 95 -8.05 -7.71 -8.24
N ARG A 96 -6.74 -7.61 -8.03
CA ARG A 96 -6.10 -7.78 -6.71
C ARG A 96 -5.44 -6.49 -6.23
N VAL A 97 -5.34 -6.34 -4.90
CA VAL A 97 -4.51 -5.30 -4.27
C VAL A 97 -3.33 -5.94 -3.56
N SER A 98 -2.12 -5.42 -3.79
CA SER A 98 -0.96 -5.78 -2.96
C SER A 98 -0.87 -4.88 -1.74
N THR A 99 -0.72 -5.47 -0.54
CA THR A 99 -0.52 -4.75 0.72
C THR A 99 0.73 -5.25 1.41
N GLU A 100 1.64 -4.34 1.74
CA GLU A 100 2.97 -4.70 2.22
C GLU A 100 3.03 -4.87 3.72
N VAL A 101 3.71 -5.94 4.17
CA VAL A 101 4.06 -6.13 5.57
C VAL A 101 5.08 -5.07 6.01
N ASP A 102 5.18 -4.85 7.31
CA ASP A 102 6.20 -3.97 7.88
C ASP A 102 7.61 -4.44 7.49
N ALA A 103 8.35 -3.59 6.78
CA ALA A 103 9.68 -3.90 6.26
C ALA A 103 10.70 -4.18 7.38
N ARG A 104 10.47 -3.73 8.61
CA ARG A 104 11.31 -4.03 9.78
C ARG A 104 11.31 -5.53 10.12
N LEU A 105 10.31 -6.28 9.63
CA LEU A 105 10.17 -7.72 9.82
C LEU A 105 10.88 -8.55 8.74
N SER A 106 11.54 -7.92 7.76
CA SER A 106 12.09 -8.59 6.55
C SER A 106 13.07 -9.74 6.84
N TYR A 107 13.66 -9.80 8.04
CA TYR A 107 14.59 -10.86 8.45
C TYR A 107 14.04 -11.76 9.56
N ASP A 108 12.74 -11.69 9.83
CA ASP A 108 12.04 -12.55 10.78
C ASP A 108 10.86 -13.24 10.08
N THR A 109 11.06 -14.53 9.77
CA THR A 109 10.04 -15.36 9.13
C THR A 109 8.77 -15.47 9.97
N ALA A 110 8.89 -15.69 11.28
CA ALA A 110 7.73 -15.92 12.14
C ALA A 110 6.90 -14.64 12.32
N ALA A 111 7.58 -13.50 12.54
CA ALA A 111 6.91 -12.21 12.64
C ALA A 111 6.26 -11.79 11.32
N THR A 112 6.91 -12.04 10.18
CA THR A 112 6.34 -11.79 8.86
C THR A 112 5.05 -12.60 8.63
N VAL A 113 5.07 -13.91 8.93
CA VAL A 113 3.87 -14.76 8.82
C VAL A 113 2.75 -14.28 9.74
N ALA A 114 3.06 -13.94 11.00
CA ALA A 114 2.08 -13.43 11.95
C ALA A 114 1.43 -12.12 11.45
N LYS A 115 2.24 -11.18 10.96
CA LYS A 115 1.75 -9.91 10.40
C LYS A 115 0.89 -10.12 9.16
N ALA A 116 1.32 -11.00 8.24
CA ALA A 116 0.56 -11.34 7.04
C ALA A 116 -0.84 -11.89 7.36
N ARG A 117 -0.92 -12.85 8.29
CA ARG A 117 -2.20 -13.40 8.76
C ARG A 117 -3.07 -12.32 9.41
N HIS A 118 -2.46 -11.46 10.23
CA HIS A 118 -3.18 -10.34 10.85
C HIS A 118 -3.82 -9.41 9.81
N LEU A 119 -3.07 -9.01 8.77
CA LEU A 119 -3.59 -8.17 7.69
C LEU A 119 -4.75 -8.86 6.94
N ILE A 120 -4.64 -10.16 6.66
CA ILE A 120 -5.73 -10.93 6.04
C ILE A 120 -6.99 -10.95 6.92
N GLU A 121 -6.85 -11.11 8.24
CA GLU A 121 -8.00 -11.03 9.16
C GLU A 121 -8.62 -9.63 9.18
N LEU A 122 -7.84 -8.57 9.11
CA LEU A 122 -8.36 -7.20 8.98
C LEU A 122 -9.14 -7.01 7.68
N TYR A 123 -8.64 -7.54 6.55
CA TYR A 123 -9.37 -7.52 5.28
C TYR A 123 -10.70 -8.26 5.35
N LYS A 124 -10.71 -9.47 5.95
CA LYS A 124 -11.95 -10.23 6.16
C LYS A 124 -12.93 -9.48 7.04
N ALA A 125 -12.47 -8.89 8.14
CA ALA A 125 -13.29 -8.09 9.04
C ALA A 125 -13.88 -6.85 8.35
N ALA A 126 -13.17 -6.27 7.39
CA ALA A 126 -13.65 -5.18 6.54
C ALA A 126 -14.54 -5.64 5.37
N GLY A 127 -14.86 -6.94 5.27
CA GLY A 127 -15.76 -7.49 4.25
C GLY A 127 -15.10 -7.71 2.87
N ALA A 128 -13.77 -7.64 2.77
CA ALA A 128 -13.06 -7.94 1.53
C ALA A 128 -12.81 -9.45 1.37
N ASP A 129 -12.86 -9.93 0.13
CA ASP A 129 -12.44 -11.30 -0.19
C ASP A 129 -10.91 -11.40 -0.08
N PRO A 130 -10.36 -12.22 0.86
CA PRO A 130 -8.92 -12.35 1.04
C PRO A 130 -8.21 -12.89 -0.20
N LYS A 131 -8.90 -13.58 -1.13
CA LYS A 131 -8.31 -14.03 -2.41
C LYS A 131 -7.95 -12.88 -3.35
N ARG A 132 -8.53 -11.70 -3.12
CA ARG A 132 -8.21 -10.47 -3.87
C ARG A 132 -7.05 -9.68 -3.24
N VAL A 133 -6.42 -10.21 -2.19
CA VAL A 133 -5.30 -9.57 -1.51
C VAL A 133 -4.02 -10.35 -1.79
N LEU A 134 -2.96 -9.64 -2.16
CA LEU A 134 -1.59 -10.17 -2.21
C LEU A 134 -0.79 -9.58 -1.05
N ILE A 135 -0.32 -10.42 -0.13
CA ILE A 135 0.58 -9.96 0.93
C ILE A 135 1.96 -9.74 0.35
N LYS A 136 2.42 -8.49 0.40
CA LYS A 136 3.66 -8.07 -0.20
C LYS A 136 4.81 -8.13 0.81
N ILE A 137 5.88 -8.82 0.46
CA ILE A 137 6.99 -9.18 1.37
C ILE A 137 8.32 -8.94 0.64
N ALA A 138 9.32 -8.38 1.33
CA ALA A 138 10.66 -8.23 0.76
C ALA A 138 11.29 -9.61 0.47
N ALA A 139 11.90 -9.77 -0.70
CA ALA A 139 12.51 -11.02 -1.17
C ALA A 139 13.87 -11.34 -0.52
N THR A 140 13.95 -11.22 0.81
CA THR A 140 14.99 -11.85 1.63
C THR A 140 14.75 -13.36 1.69
N TRP A 141 15.73 -14.16 2.13
CA TRP A 141 15.49 -15.58 2.32
C TRP A 141 14.36 -15.84 3.33
N GLU A 142 14.38 -15.12 4.45
CA GLU A 142 13.42 -15.23 5.53
C GLU A 142 12.00 -14.85 5.07
N GLY A 143 11.88 -13.81 4.24
CA GLY A 143 10.64 -13.39 3.60
C GLY A 143 10.13 -14.42 2.58
N ILE A 144 11.00 -15.04 1.80
CA ILE A 144 10.63 -16.12 0.87
C ILE A 144 10.14 -17.35 1.64
N ARG A 145 10.78 -17.71 2.75
CA ARG A 145 10.31 -18.82 3.62
C ARG A 145 8.99 -18.48 4.30
N ALA A 146 8.77 -17.21 4.67
CA ALA A 146 7.47 -16.77 5.19
C ALA A 146 6.37 -16.94 4.12
N ALA A 147 6.64 -16.49 2.89
CA ALA A 147 5.72 -16.65 1.78
C ALA A 147 5.41 -18.13 1.46
N GLU A 148 6.40 -19.02 1.54
CA GLU A 148 6.18 -20.46 1.36
C GLU A 148 5.15 -21.03 2.33
N ILE A 149 5.19 -20.59 3.60
CA ILE A 149 4.21 -20.99 4.63
C ILE A 149 2.83 -20.42 4.29
N LEU A 150 2.77 -19.13 3.94
CA LEU A 150 1.53 -18.42 3.65
C LEU A 150 0.82 -18.99 2.41
N GLU A 151 1.54 -19.30 1.33
CA GLU A 151 0.98 -19.88 0.11
C GLU A 151 0.38 -21.27 0.37
N LYS A 152 1.04 -22.09 1.21
CA LYS A 152 0.49 -23.39 1.65
C LYS A 152 -0.81 -23.24 2.46
N GLU A 153 -1.03 -22.08 3.06
CA GLU A 153 -2.25 -21.71 3.79
C GLU A 153 -3.30 -21.02 2.89
N GLY A 154 -2.99 -20.82 1.61
CA GLY A 154 -3.86 -20.11 0.66
C GLY A 154 -3.83 -18.58 0.81
N ILE A 155 -2.81 -18.03 1.48
CA ILE A 155 -2.55 -16.58 1.54
C ILE A 155 -1.54 -16.23 0.44
N HIS A 156 -2.04 -15.65 -0.63
CA HIS A 156 -1.24 -15.33 -1.81
C HIS A 156 -0.28 -14.17 -1.56
N CYS A 157 0.95 -14.32 -2.03
CA CYS A 157 2.04 -13.38 -1.76
C CYS A 157 2.57 -12.70 -3.02
N ASN A 158 3.02 -11.45 -2.85
CA ASN A 158 3.77 -10.67 -3.82
C ASN A 158 5.20 -10.42 -3.28
N LEU A 159 6.21 -11.06 -3.86
CA LEU A 159 7.59 -10.92 -3.38
C LEU A 159 8.26 -9.74 -4.09
N THR A 160 8.49 -8.67 -3.34
CA THR A 160 9.02 -7.37 -3.80
C THR A 160 10.49 -7.19 -3.47
N LEU A 161 11.10 -6.05 -3.85
CA LEU A 161 12.54 -5.79 -3.67
C LEU A 161 13.40 -6.93 -4.27
N MET A 162 12.98 -7.39 -5.44
CA MET A 162 13.65 -8.44 -6.17
C MET A 162 14.56 -7.83 -7.23
N PHE A 163 15.84 -8.18 -7.16
CA PHE A 163 16.90 -7.57 -7.97
C PHE A 163 17.75 -8.58 -8.73
N GLY A 164 17.64 -9.88 -8.40
CA GLY A 164 18.42 -10.93 -9.05
C GLY A 164 17.66 -12.23 -9.29
N LEU A 165 18.21 -13.03 -10.21
CA LEU A 165 17.64 -14.32 -10.61
C LEU A 165 17.54 -15.31 -9.45
N HIS A 166 18.49 -15.31 -8.51
CA HIS A 166 18.48 -16.19 -7.34
C HIS A 166 17.24 -15.98 -6.46
N GLN A 167 16.79 -14.73 -6.29
CA GLN A 167 15.55 -14.42 -5.59
C GLN A 167 14.33 -14.96 -6.34
N ALA A 168 14.27 -14.75 -7.66
CA ALA A 168 13.15 -15.22 -8.48
C ALA A 168 13.00 -16.74 -8.45
N ILE A 169 14.10 -17.48 -8.58
CA ILE A 169 14.09 -18.95 -8.54
C ILE A 169 13.65 -19.43 -7.15
N ALA A 170 14.21 -18.87 -6.08
CA ALA A 170 13.82 -19.24 -4.71
C ALA A 170 12.33 -18.98 -4.43
N CYS A 171 11.77 -17.89 -4.97
CA CYS A 171 10.33 -17.60 -4.88
C CYS A 171 9.50 -18.62 -5.67
N ALA A 172 9.92 -18.92 -6.90
CA ALA A 172 9.20 -19.85 -7.77
C ALA A 172 9.20 -21.28 -7.21
N GLU A 173 10.31 -21.73 -6.63
CA GLU A 173 10.40 -23.03 -5.93
C GLU A 173 9.63 -23.06 -4.61
N ALA A 174 9.44 -21.92 -3.97
CA ALA A 174 8.59 -21.77 -2.79
C ALA A 174 7.08 -21.72 -3.11
N GLY A 175 6.69 -21.75 -4.40
CA GLY A 175 5.29 -21.70 -4.81
C GLY A 175 4.64 -20.32 -4.65
N VAL A 176 5.45 -19.25 -4.66
CA VAL A 176 4.96 -17.87 -4.58
C VAL A 176 4.05 -17.55 -5.77
N THR A 177 2.91 -16.90 -5.50
CA THR A 177 1.93 -16.49 -6.52
C THR A 177 2.54 -15.48 -7.50
N LEU A 178 3.14 -14.40 -6.99
CA LEU A 178 3.63 -13.29 -7.81
C LEU A 178 4.97 -12.75 -7.30
N ILE A 179 5.85 -12.36 -8.23
CA ILE A 179 7.11 -11.65 -7.94
C ILE A 179 7.12 -10.27 -8.59
N SER A 180 7.70 -9.28 -7.91
CA SER A 180 7.85 -7.90 -8.38
C SER A 180 9.32 -7.50 -8.55
N PRO A 181 10.01 -7.95 -9.62
CA PRO A 181 11.37 -7.51 -9.90
C PRO A 181 11.42 -6.02 -10.28
N PHE A 182 12.33 -5.28 -9.65
CA PHE A 182 12.43 -3.82 -9.81
C PHE A 182 13.38 -3.47 -10.95
N VAL A 183 12.90 -2.71 -11.93
CA VAL A 183 13.67 -2.33 -13.12
C VAL A 183 14.47 -1.06 -12.86
N GLY A 184 13.78 0.05 -12.63
CA GLY A 184 14.41 1.38 -12.55
C GLY A 184 15.39 1.55 -11.39
N ARG A 185 15.23 0.81 -10.27
CA ARG A 185 16.24 0.83 -9.19
C ARG A 185 17.54 0.14 -9.59
N ILE A 186 17.49 -0.86 -10.47
CA ILE A 186 18.69 -1.47 -11.05
C ILE A 186 19.36 -0.44 -11.95
N LEU A 187 18.62 0.21 -12.85
CA LEU A 187 19.14 1.31 -13.68
C LEU A 187 19.84 2.38 -12.83
N ASP A 188 19.21 2.87 -11.76
CA ASP A 188 19.78 3.88 -10.87
C ASP A 188 21.14 3.44 -10.29
N TRP A 189 21.24 2.17 -9.86
CA TRP A 189 22.48 1.62 -9.31
C TRP A 189 23.60 1.65 -10.35
N TYR A 190 23.30 1.17 -11.56
CA TYR A 190 24.28 1.10 -12.63
C TYR A 190 24.70 2.48 -13.12
N LYS A 191 23.77 3.43 -13.28
CA LYS A 191 24.12 4.82 -13.61
C LYS A 191 25.11 5.40 -12.60
N LYS A 192 24.83 5.26 -11.31
CA LYS A 192 25.70 5.75 -10.22
C LYS A 192 27.09 5.10 -10.24
N HIS A 193 27.19 3.79 -10.46
CA HIS A 193 28.45 3.05 -10.33
C HIS A 193 29.30 3.02 -11.61
N THR A 194 28.67 3.14 -12.77
CA THR A 194 29.37 3.18 -14.06
C THR A 194 29.68 4.60 -14.52
N GLY A 195 29.01 5.61 -13.95
CA GLY A 195 29.09 7.00 -14.40
C GLY A 195 28.36 7.26 -15.72
N ARG A 196 27.58 6.31 -16.24
CA ARG A 196 26.73 6.52 -17.42
C ARG A 196 25.48 7.32 -17.03
N GLU A 197 25.18 8.37 -17.80
CA GLU A 197 23.97 9.19 -17.61
C GLU A 197 22.69 8.50 -18.10
N SER A 198 22.80 7.60 -19.08
CA SER A 198 21.68 6.86 -19.63
C SER A 198 22.11 5.53 -20.24
N TYR A 199 21.13 4.65 -20.39
CA TYR A 199 21.22 3.38 -21.10
C TYR A 199 20.15 3.39 -22.19
N PRO A 200 20.45 2.92 -23.42
CA PRO A 200 19.41 2.58 -24.38
C PRO A 200 18.42 1.58 -23.75
N PRO A 201 17.11 1.64 -24.07
CA PRO A 201 16.11 0.78 -23.41
C PRO A 201 16.45 -0.71 -23.42
N ALA A 202 16.93 -1.25 -24.55
CA ALA A 202 17.33 -2.65 -24.68
C ALA A 202 18.64 -3.01 -23.92
N GLU A 203 19.46 -2.02 -23.58
CA GLU A 203 20.67 -2.16 -22.76
C GLU A 203 20.42 -1.88 -21.28
N ASP A 204 19.20 -1.52 -20.90
CA ASP A 204 18.87 -1.23 -19.51
C ASP A 204 19.08 -2.47 -18.63
N PRO A 205 19.93 -2.39 -17.58
CA PRO A 205 20.27 -3.56 -16.78
C PRO A 205 19.09 -4.11 -15.98
N GLY A 206 18.09 -3.27 -15.67
CA GLY A 206 16.84 -3.71 -15.05
C GLY A 206 15.94 -4.47 -16.04
N VAL A 207 15.82 -3.97 -17.28
CA VAL A 207 15.09 -4.68 -18.35
C VAL A 207 15.73 -6.03 -18.63
N GLN A 208 17.07 -6.10 -18.70
CA GLN A 208 17.81 -7.34 -18.88
C GLN A 208 17.56 -8.33 -17.72
N SER A 209 17.57 -7.84 -16.48
CA SER A 209 17.28 -8.64 -15.29
C SER A 209 15.88 -9.26 -15.35
N VAL A 210 14.84 -8.45 -15.61
CA VAL A 210 13.46 -8.97 -15.71
C VAL A 210 13.29 -9.92 -16.90
N THR A 211 13.90 -9.62 -18.04
CA THR A 211 13.88 -10.50 -19.22
C THR A 211 14.49 -11.86 -18.89
N GLN A 212 15.62 -11.88 -18.18
CA GLN A 212 16.27 -13.12 -17.75
C GLN A 212 15.36 -13.92 -16.79
N ILE A 213 14.76 -13.25 -15.80
CA ILE A 213 13.84 -13.86 -14.84
C ILE A 213 12.63 -14.46 -15.55
N TYR A 214 11.96 -13.68 -16.41
CA TYR A 214 10.79 -14.12 -17.17
C TYR A 214 11.12 -15.36 -18.00
N ASN A 215 12.20 -15.30 -18.79
CA ASN A 215 12.59 -16.42 -19.65
C ASN A 215 12.93 -17.67 -18.84
N TYR A 216 13.60 -17.54 -17.69
CA TYR A 216 13.88 -18.68 -16.82
C TYR A 216 12.59 -19.31 -16.27
N LEU A 217 11.68 -18.51 -15.71
CA LEU A 217 10.44 -19.01 -15.13
C LEU A 217 9.57 -19.71 -16.19
N ARG A 218 9.44 -19.12 -17.37
CA ARG A 218 8.67 -19.68 -18.50
C ARG A 218 9.35 -20.91 -19.12
N LYS A 219 10.69 -20.97 -19.14
CA LYS A 219 11.46 -22.15 -19.59
C LYS A 219 11.14 -23.39 -18.76
N TYR A 220 10.93 -23.21 -17.46
CA TYR A 220 10.73 -24.29 -16.50
C TYR A 220 9.27 -24.42 -16.03
N ASP A 221 8.34 -23.79 -16.75
CA ASP A 221 6.89 -23.82 -16.48
C ASP A 221 6.51 -23.48 -15.03
N TYR A 222 7.26 -22.57 -14.39
CA TYR A 222 6.89 -22.08 -13.06
C TYR A 222 5.60 -21.25 -13.14
N PRO A 223 4.59 -21.51 -12.30
CA PRO A 223 3.31 -20.80 -12.34
C PRO A 223 3.40 -19.38 -11.78
N THR A 224 4.45 -19.06 -11.02
CA THR A 224 4.69 -17.73 -10.45
C THR A 224 4.61 -16.65 -11.53
N GLU A 225 3.79 -15.63 -11.27
CA GLU A 225 3.61 -14.49 -12.17
C GLU A 225 4.77 -13.51 -12.05
N VAL A 226 5.26 -12.98 -13.18
CA VAL A 226 6.31 -11.96 -13.21
C VAL A 226 5.68 -10.59 -13.44
N MET A 227 5.78 -9.72 -12.43
CA MET A 227 5.31 -8.33 -12.51
C MET A 227 6.48 -7.35 -12.49
N GLY A 228 6.93 -6.89 -13.66
CA GLY A 228 7.94 -5.83 -13.71
C GLY A 228 7.46 -4.56 -12.99
N ALA A 229 8.34 -3.95 -12.18
CA ALA A 229 7.96 -2.85 -11.29
C ALA A 229 9.02 -1.74 -11.21
N SER A 230 8.65 -0.60 -10.62
CA SER A 230 9.55 0.52 -10.31
C SER A 230 10.26 1.12 -11.54
N PHE A 231 9.52 1.41 -12.60
CA PHE A 231 10.05 2.04 -13.83
C PHE A 231 10.52 3.49 -13.64
N ARG A 232 11.42 3.95 -14.51
CA ARG A 232 11.85 5.36 -14.65
C ARG A 232 11.30 6.01 -15.90
N ASN A 233 11.03 5.25 -16.95
CA ASN A 233 10.61 5.77 -18.25
C ASN A 233 9.80 4.71 -19.03
N ILE A 234 9.04 5.14 -20.04
CA ILE A 234 8.22 4.22 -20.84
C ILE A 234 9.05 3.28 -21.73
N GLY A 235 10.32 3.60 -22.01
CA GLY A 235 11.22 2.73 -22.77
C GLY A 235 11.46 1.39 -22.09
N GLU A 236 11.66 1.40 -20.77
CA GLU A 236 11.76 0.17 -19.97
C GLU A 236 10.49 -0.69 -20.04
N ILE A 237 9.32 -0.04 -20.04
CA ILE A 237 8.02 -0.71 -20.10
C ILE A 237 7.80 -1.35 -21.48
N ILE A 238 8.13 -0.60 -22.54
CA ILE A 238 8.06 -1.05 -23.93
C ILE A 238 8.94 -2.29 -24.14
N GLU A 239 10.15 -2.30 -23.60
CA GLU A 239 11.06 -3.44 -23.72
C GLU A 239 10.62 -4.69 -22.94
N LEU A 240 9.66 -4.55 -22.03
CA LEU A 240 9.07 -5.66 -21.27
C LEU A 240 7.64 -5.99 -21.70
N ALA A 241 7.16 -5.44 -22.81
CA ALA A 241 5.85 -5.76 -23.36
C ALA A 241 5.72 -7.27 -23.64
N GLY A 242 4.69 -7.90 -23.08
CA GLY A 242 4.49 -9.36 -23.09
C GLY A 242 4.84 -10.05 -21.77
N CYS A 243 5.38 -9.33 -20.79
CA CYS A 243 5.46 -9.79 -19.39
C CYS A 243 4.05 -10.12 -18.88
N ASP A 244 3.94 -10.97 -17.84
CA ASP A 244 2.63 -11.37 -17.32
C ASP A 244 1.88 -10.14 -16.78
N LEU A 245 2.56 -9.34 -15.95
CA LEU A 245 2.07 -8.08 -15.43
C LEU A 245 3.16 -6.99 -15.50
N LEU A 246 2.75 -5.73 -15.52
CA LEU A 246 3.61 -4.58 -15.27
C LEU A 246 2.88 -3.61 -14.35
N THR A 247 3.48 -3.27 -13.21
CA THR A 247 2.95 -2.24 -12.31
C THR A 247 3.61 -0.89 -12.57
N ILE A 248 2.77 0.08 -12.97
CA ILE A 248 3.21 1.31 -13.63
C ILE A 248 2.64 2.50 -12.85
N SER A 249 3.49 3.52 -12.63
CA SER A 249 3.06 4.73 -11.93
C SER A 249 2.03 5.53 -12.77
N PRO A 250 1.15 6.32 -12.13
CA PRO A 250 0.18 7.15 -12.84
C PRO A 250 0.78 8.06 -13.92
N ALA A 251 1.98 8.61 -13.66
CA ALA A 251 2.67 9.46 -14.63
C ALA A 251 3.07 8.71 -15.90
N LEU A 252 3.64 7.50 -15.77
CA LEU A 252 4.04 6.67 -16.91
C LEU A 252 2.83 6.05 -17.62
N LEU A 253 1.73 5.76 -16.89
CA LEU A 253 0.45 5.37 -17.50
C LEU A 253 -0.10 6.49 -18.40
N ALA A 254 -0.09 7.73 -17.93
CA ALA A 254 -0.49 8.89 -18.73
C ALA A 254 0.39 9.06 -19.97
N GLU A 255 1.70 8.88 -19.83
CA GLU A 255 2.65 8.97 -20.95
C GLU A 255 2.39 7.88 -22.01
N LEU A 256 2.18 6.63 -21.59
CA LEU A 256 1.81 5.53 -22.49
C LEU A 256 0.46 5.75 -23.18
N GLN A 257 -0.51 6.32 -22.47
CA GLN A 257 -1.83 6.63 -23.01
C GLN A 257 -1.78 7.74 -24.07
N ASN A 258 -0.89 8.72 -23.90
CA ASN A 258 -0.72 9.84 -24.82
C ASN A 258 0.31 9.59 -25.94
N THR A 259 0.97 8.42 -25.94
CA THR A 259 1.94 8.05 -26.96
C THR A 259 1.28 7.11 -27.97
N GLU A 260 1.23 7.53 -29.23
CA GLU A 260 0.81 6.69 -30.35
C GLU A 260 2.02 6.03 -31.02
N GLY A 261 1.86 4.79 -31.49
CA GLY A 261 2.93 4.06 -32.16
C GLY A 261 2.60 2.59 -32.35
N HIS A 262 3.61 1.78 -32.67
CA HIS A 262 3.51 0.33 -32.69
C HIS A 262 4.28 -0.25 -31.51
N LEU A 263 3.60 -1.07 -30.69
CA LEU A 263 4.21 -1.80 -29.59
C LEU A 263 4.48 -3.26 -30.00
N GLU A 264 5.76 -3.62 -30.08
CA GLU A 264 6.19 -5.00 -30.33
C GLU A 264 6.16 -5.82 -29.03
N ARG A 265 5.64 -7.05 -29.08
CA ARG A 265 5.75 -8.00 -27.97
C ARG A 265 7.19 -8.53 -27.87
N LYS A 266 7.91 -8.15 -26.82
CA LYS A 266 9.30 -8.55 -26.54
C LYS A 266 9.40 -9.87 -25.77
N LEU A 267 8.53 -10.06 -24.78
CA LEU A 267 8.51 -11.25 -23.93
C LEU A 267 7.44 -12.24 -24.42
N ASP A 268 7.87 -13.47 -24.70
CA ASP A 268 7.04 -14.51 -25.31
C ASP A 268 7.31 -15.86 -24.62
N PRO A 269 6.30 -16.49 -23.99
CA PRO A 269 6.47 -17.74 -23.25
C PRO A 269 6.89 -18.91 -24.15
N GLU A 270 6.43 -18.95 -25.40
CA GLU A 270 6.75 -20.03 -26.34
C GLU A 270 8.17 -19.91 -26.89
N LYS A 271 8.70 -18.69 -26.97
CA LYS A 271 10.14 -18.47 -27.23
C LYS A 271 10.97 -18.88 -26.02
N ALA A 272 10.58 -18.47 -24.81
CA ALA A 272 11.29 -18.79 -23.58
C ALA A 272 11.46 -20.30 -23.35
N LYS A 273 10.42 -21.10 -23.60
CA LYS A 273 10.47 -22.58 -23.52
C LYS A 273 11.54 -23.22 -24.39
N LYS A 274 11.85 -22.61 -25.54
CA LYS A 274 12.84 -23.11 -26.51
C LYS A 274 14.27 -22.65 -26.23
N MET A 275 14.47 -21.73 -25.28
CA MET A 275 15.80 -21.23 -24.95
C MET A 275 16.66 -22.30 -24.26
N ASP A 276 17.97 -22.26 -24.50
CA ASP A 276 18.94 -23.07 -23.79
C ASP A 276 19.39 -22.34 -22.52
N ILE A 277 18.67 -22.58 -21.42
CA ILE A 277 18.95 -21.99 -20.11
C ILE A 277 19.16 -23.14 -19.13
N PRO A 278 20.33 -23.30 -18.49
CA PRO A 278 20.57 -24.38 -17.55
C PRO A 278 19.74 -24.21 -16.27
N ARG A 279 19.30 -25.32 -15.69
CA ARG A 279 18.53 -25.30 -14.44
C ARG A 279 19.49 -25.09 -13.28
N LEU A 280 19.13 -24.19 -12.37
CA LEU A 280 19.84 -23.95 -11.13
C LEU A 280 19.08 -24.61 -9.98
N VAL A 281 19.80 -25.13 -9.00
CA VAL A 281 19.25 -25.60 -7.71
C VAL A 281 19.37 -24.44 -6.74
N MET A 282 18.28 -24.03 -6.09
CA MET A 282 18.25 -22.85 -5.23
C MET A 282 18.03 -23.20 -3.75
N ASP A 283 19.03 -23.84 -3.14
CA ASP A 283 19.09 -23.99 -1.69
C ASP A 283 19.61 -22.71 -1.01
N ARG A 284 19.62 -22.71 0.33
CA ARG A 284 20.10 -21.54 1.11
C ARG A 284 21.54 -21.17 0.77
N ALA A 285 22.42 -22.17 0.65
CA ALA A 285 23.84 -21.94 0.40
C ALA A 285 24.07 -21.27 -0.96
N THR A 286 23.38 -21.76 -1.99
CA THR A 286 23.42 -21.21 -3.34
C THR A 286 22.82 -19.81 -3.39
N PHE A 287 21.68 -19.60 -2.73
CA PHE A 287 21.06 -18.29 -2.61
C PHE A 287 22.01 -17.27 -1.98
N ASP A 288 22.61 -17.60 -0.83
CA ASP A 288 23.51 -16.71 -0.11
C ASP A 288 24.76 -16.39 -0.92
N GLN A 289 25.31 -17.39 -1.62
CA GLN A 289 26.46 -17.19 -2.50
C GLN A 289 26.13 -16.25 -3.64
N MET A 290 25.07 -16.53 -4.42
CA MET A 290 24.67 -15.70 -5.55
C MET A 290 24.29 -14.28 -5.12
N HIS A 291 23.64 -14.13 -3.96
CA HIS A 291 23.29 -12.82 -3.43
C HIS A 291 24.53 -12.01 -3.04
N ARG A 292 25.53 -12.63 -2.41
CA ARG A 292 26.78 -11.99 -2.03
C ARG A 292 27.62 -11.59 -3.26
N GLU A 293 27.61 -12.40 -4.31
CA GLU A 293 28.33 -12.12 -5.56
C GLU A 293 27.64 -11.02 -6.38
N ASN A 294 26.32 -10.88 -6.26
CA ASN A 294 25.57 -9.80 -6.92
C ASN A 294 25.45 -8.56 -6.01
N ARG A 295 26.53 -7.76 -6.00
CA ARG A 295 26.64 -6.51 -5.22
C ARG A 295 25.45 -5.55 -5.43
N MET A 296 24.96 -5.43 -6.66
CA MET A 296 23.81 -4.57 -6.96
C MET A 296 22.56 -5.07 -6.24
N ALA A 297 22.27 -6.36 -6.33
CA ALA A 297 21.10 -6.95 -5.70
C ALA A 297 21.16 -6.86 -4.16
N SER A 298 22.33 -7.09 -3.56
CA SER A 298 22.50 -6.99 -2.11
C SER A 298 22.31 -5.56 -1.60
N GLU A 299 22.98 -4.59 -2.22
CA GLU A 299 22.86 -3.18 -1.83
C GLU A 299 21.42 -2.67 -2.04
N LYS A 300 20.79 -2.99 -3.17
CA LYS A 300 19.42 -2.52 -3.46
C LYS A 300 18.33 -3.17 -2.62
N LEU A 301 18.50 -4.43 -2.21
CA LEU A 301 17.61 -5.07 -1.23
C LEU A 301 17.70 -4.35 0.12
N GLU A 302 18.91 -4.15 0.62
CA GLU A 302 19.14 -3.48 1.90
C GLU A 302 18.64 -2.02 1.89
N GLU A 303 19.02 -1.23 0.89
CA GLU A 303 18.54 0.14 0.69
C GLU A 303 17.01 0.19 0.61
N GLY A 304 16.40 -0.80 -0.06
CA GLY A 304 14.95 -0.90 -0.19
C GLY A 304 14.25 -1.11 1.15
N ILE A 305 14.72 -2.06 1.95
CA ILE A 305 14.17 -2.37 3.28
C ILE A 305 14.35 -1.17 4.23
N GLN A 306 15.52 -0.53 4.20
CA GLN A 306 15.78 0.69 4.98
C GLN A 306 14.85 1.84 4.56
N GLY A 307 14.68 2.03 3.26
CA GLY A 307 13.78 3.07 2.73
C GLY A 307 12.32 2.87 3.13
N PHE A 308 11.83 1.63 3.09
CA PHE A 308 10.46 1.32 3.54
C PHE A 308 10.29 1.42 5.05
N SER A 309 11.28 0.98 5.83
CA SER A 309 11.29 1.19 7.29
C SER A 309 11.23 2.68 7.64
N LYS A 310 12.03 3.51 6.96
CA LYS A 310 12.01 4.97 7.16
C LYS A 310 10.68 5.61 6.74
N ALA A 311 10.04 5.11 5.68
CA ALA A 311 8.73 5.59 5.27
C ALA A 311 7.65 5.28 6.32
N LEU A 312 7.74 4.13 7.01
CA LEU A 312 6.89 3.79 8.15
C LEU A 312 7.15 4.70 9.35
N GLU A 313 8.41 4.98 9.70
CA GLU A 313 8.75 5.92 10.78
C GLU A 313 8.18 7.33 10.53
N VAL A 314 8.22 7.79 9.27
CA VAL A 314 7.58 9.05 8.87
C VAL A 314 6.06 8.97 9.03
N LEU A 315 5.43 7.87 8.62
CA LEU A 315 3.99 7.67 8.80
C LEU A 315 3.62 7.64 10.29
N GLU A 316 4.37 6.94 11.13
CA GLU A 316 4.18 6.89 12.58
C GLU A 316 4.19 8.30 13.19
N LYS A 317 5.14 9.14 12.77
CA LYS A 317 5.20 10.54 13.21
C LYS A 317 3.98 11.35 12.75
N LEU A 318 3.61 11.24 11.48
CA LEU A 318 2.45 11.95 10.92
C LEU A 318 1.15 11.55 11.64
N LEU A 319 0.95 10.26 11.87
CA LEU A 319 -0.22 9.73 12.56
C LEU A 319 -0.23 10.11 14.04
N THR A 320 0.92 10.14 14.70
CA THR A 320 1.05 10.62 16.08
C THR A 320 0.61 12.09 16.19
N GLU A 321 1.15 12.95 15.32
CA GLU A 321 0.78 14.38 15.30
C GLU A 321 -0.70 14.58 14.97
N ARG A 322 -1.26 13.77 14.06
CA ARG A 322 -2.68 13.85 13.71
C ARG A 322 -3.58 13.40 14.87
N LEU A 323 -3.25 12.29 15.52
CA LEU A 323 -4.00 11.77 16.66
C LEU A 323 -4.02 12.77 17.82
N GLN A 324 -2.88 13.39 18.13
CA GLN A 324 -2.81 14.44 19.16
C GLN A 324 -3.70 15.64 18.83
N LYS A 325 -3.79 16.04 17.56
CA LYS A 325 -4.71 17.11 17.13
C LYS A 325 -6.18 16.71 17.28
N LEU A 326 -6.53 15.48 16.91
CA LEU A 326 -7.90 14.96 17.07
C LEU A 326 -8.31 14.90 18.55
N GLU A 327 -7.40 14.43 19.41
CA GLU A 327 -7.63 14.33 20.85
C GLU A 327 -7.68 15.72 21.51
N GLY A 328 -6.76 16.62 21.18
CA GLY A 328 -6.76 17.99 21.71
C GLY A 328 -7.96 18.81 21.25
N ALA A 329 -8.41 18.64 20.00
CA ALA A 329 -9.65 19.26 19.52
C ALA A 329 -10.87 18.73 20.30
N LYS A 330 -10.92 17.42 20.55
CA LYS A 330 -11.98 16.79 21.35
C LYS A 330 -11.99 17.30 22.79
N GLU A 331 -10.83 17.41 23.43
CA GLU A 331 -10.71 18.00 24.77
C GLU A 331 -11.17 19.45 24.81
N THR A 332 -10.77 20.26 23.83
CA THR A 332 -11.17 21.67 23.73
C THR A 332 -12.69 21.80 23.57
N ILE A 333 -13.30 21.00 22.69
CA ILE A 333 -14.76 20.98 22.50
C ILE A 333 -15.47 20.50 23.78
N THR A 334 -14.91 19.50 24.47
CA THR A 334 -15.46 19.00 25.74
C THR A 334 -15.42 20.07 26.83
N HIS A 335 -14.31 20.78 26.96
CA HIS A 335 -14.20 21.90 27.90
C HIS A 335 -15.15 23.05 27.54
N ALA A 336 -15.21 23.45 26.27
CA ALA A 336 -16.13 24.49 25.83
C ALA A 336 -17.61 24.11 26.08
N ALA A 337 -17.98 22.84 25.82
CA ALA A 337 -19.31 22.34 26.10
C ALA A 337 -19.62 22.34 27.61
N GLN A 338 -18.68 21.93 28.46
CA GLN A 338 -18.84 21.97 29.91
C GLN A 338 -18.94 23.40 30.45
N ASP A 339 -18.14 24.34 29.94
CA ASP A 339 -18.15 25.74 30.35
C ASP A 339 -19.47 26.41 29.93
N VAL A 340 -19.91 26.19 28.69
CA VAL A 340 -21.21 26.67 28.20
C VAL A 340 -22.34 26.04 29.02
N PHE A 341 -22.28 24.73 29.26
CA PHE A 341 -23.31 24.04 30.03
C PHE A 341 -23.47 24.63 31.44
N ARG A 342 -22.37 24.82 32.17
CA ARG A 342 -22.38 25.43 33.51
C ARG A 342 -22.88 26.87 33.56
N ILE A 343 -22.81 27.61 32.44
CA ILE A 343 -23.33 28.97 32.38
C ILE A 343 -24.86 28.97 32.34
N TYR A 344 -25.46 27.95 31.71
CA TYR A 344 -26.90 27.85 31.49
C TYR A 344 -27.63 26.95 32.49
N ASP A 345 -26.93 26.04 33.18
CA ASP A 345 -27.47 25.27 34.31
C ASP A 345 -27.50 26.17 35.56
N LEU A 346 -28.57 26.95 35.72
CA LEU A 346 -28.64 28.05 36.69
C LEU A 346 -28.96 27.55 38.09
N ASP A 347 -29.74 26.48 38.20
CA ASP A 347 -30.10 25.88 39.48
C ASP A 347 -29.21 24.68 39.87
N GLY A 348 -28.38 24.19 38.96
CA GLY A 348 -27.38 23.16 39.21
C GLY A 348 -27.95 21.76 39.27
N ASP A 349 -29.13 21.52 38.68
CA ASP A 349 -29.81 20.23 38.71
C ASP A 349 -29.30 19.23 37.65
N GLY A 350 -28.37 19.68 36.79
CA GLY A 350 -27.65 18.85 35.84
C GLY A 350 -28.30 18.74 34.47
N PHE A 351 -29.27 19.61 34.14
CA PHE A 351 -29.82 19.77 32.79
C PHE A 351 -30.25 21.23 32.56
N ILE A 352 -30.21 21.70 31.32
CA ILE A 352 -30.66 23.06 30.99
C ILE A 352 -32.10 22.99 30.50
N THR A 353 -32.99 23.62 31.24
CA THR A 353 -34.40 23.75 30.89
C THR A 353 -34.64 24.93 29.94
N ARG A 354 -35.83 24.97 29.34
CA ARG A 354 -36.22 26.03 28.41
C ARG A 354 -36.32 27.39 29.10
N GLU A 355 -36.63 27.40 30.39
CA GLU A 355 -36.67 28.59 31.23
C GLU A 355 -35.27 29.15 31.53
N GLU A 356 -34.24 28.29 31.57
CA GLU A 356 -32.85 28.70 31.81
C GLU A 356 -32.11 29.12 30.54
N TRP A 357 -32.58 28.65 29.39
CA TRP A 357 -32.00 28.98 28.09
C TRP A 357 -32.23 30.44 27.70
N MET A 358 -31.14 31.21 27.64
CA MET A 358 -31.18 32.61 27.18
C MET A 358 -30.90 32.80 25.68
N GLY A 359 -30.76 31.71 24.92
CA GLY A 359 -30.57 31.73 23.47
C GLY A 359 -31.90 31.75 22.69
N ALA A 360 -31.84 31.65 21.37
CA ALA A 360 -33.05 31.52 20.56
C ALA A 360 -33.67 30.12 20.70
N ASP A 361 -35.00 30.04 20.79
CA ASP A 361 -35.76 28.78 20.90
C ASP A 361 -35.35 27.72 19.85
N ARG A 362 -35.16 28.16 18.61
CA ARG A 362 -34.73 27.27 17.51
C ARG A 362 -33.39 26.58 17.75
N VAL A 363 -32.53 27.15 18.60
CA VAL A 363 -31.24 26.57 18.96
C VAL A 363 -31.42 25.59 20.11
N PHE A 364 -32.30 25.88 21.07
CA PHE A 364 -32.70 24.94 22.11
C PHE A 364 -33.24 23.66 21.47
N ASP A 365 -34.22 23.80 20.57
CA ASP A 365 -34.85 22.67 19.87
C ASP A 365 -33.87 21.88 18.99
N ALA A 366 -32.74 22.48 18.60
CA ALA A 366 -31.70 21.81 17.84
C ALA A 366 -30.69 21.07 18.74
N LEU A 367 -30.56 21.48 19.99
CA LEU A 367 -29.69 20.86 20.99
C LEU A 367 -30.41 19.75 21.76
N ASP A 368 -31.71 19.93 22.06
CA ASP A 368 -32.60 18.93 22.66
C ASP A 368 -32.93 17.83 21.63
N THR A 369 -31.99 16.90 21.48
CA THR A 369 -32.06 15.87 20.44
C THR A 369 -33.11 14.81 20.73
N ASN A 370 -33.44 14.58 22.00
CA ASN A 370 -34.43 13.61 22.42
C ASN A 370 -35.85 14.22 22.60
N GLN A 371 -35.98 15.54 22.49
CA GLN A 371 -37.21 16.33 22.62
C GLN A 371 -37.90 16.17 23.98
N ASP A 372 -37.12 16.00 25.05
CA ASP A 372 -37.65 15.88 26.41
C ASP A 372 -37.78 17.23 27.13
N GLY A 373 -37.41 18.33 26.47
CA GLY A 373 -37.48 19.68 26.99
C GLY A 373 -36.29 20.05 27.89
N LYS A 374 -35.24 19.24 27.90
CA LYS A 374 -34.02 19.44 28.68
C LYS A 374 -32.81 19.20 27.80
N ILE A 375 -31.76 20.00 27.96
CA ILE A 375 -30.47 19.75 27.31
C ILE A 375 -29.53 19.14 28.33
N THR A 376 -29.02 17.94 28.05
CA THR A 376 -27.99 17.31 28.89
C THR A 376 -26.56 17.75 28.49
N PRO A 377 -25.53 17.49 29.32
CA PRO A 377 -24.14 17.73 28.94
C PRO A 377 -23.73 16.99 27.65
N GLU A 378 -24.26 15.78 27.44
CA GLU A 378 -24.02 14.99 26.23
C GLU A 378 -24.65 15.65 24.99
N GLU A 379 -25.87 16.15 25.11
CA GLU A 379 -26.58 16.83 24.01
C GLU A 379 -25.91 18.15 23.64
N MET A 380 -25.49 18.93 24.65
CA MET A 380 -24.69 20.14 24.46
C MET A 380 -23.39 19.85 23.71
N LEU A 381 -22.69 18.77 24.08
CA LEU A 381 -21.45 18.34 23.43
C LEU A 381 -21.69 17.96 21.96
N VAL A 382 -22.74 17.21 21.67
CA VAL A 382 -23.10 16.80 20.30
C VAL A 382 -23.41 18.02 19.44
N GLY A 383 -24.19 18.97 19.95
CA GLY A 383 -24.54 20.19 19.24
C GLY A 383 -23.37 21.12 18.93
N LEU A 384 -22.49 21.35 19.90
CA LEU A 384 -21.26 22.14 19.71
C LEU A 384 -20.26 21.43 18.79
N GLY A 385 -20.14 20.11 18.89
CA GLY A 385 -19.33 19.30 17.99
C GLY A 385 -19.78 19.44 16.53
N ALA A 386 -21.08 19.35 16.26
CA ALA A 386 -21.64 19.52 14.92
C ALA A 386 -21.37 20.92 14.32
N ALA A 387 -21.41 21.97 15.13
CA ALA A 387 -21.12 23.34 14.68
C ALA A 387 -19.65 23.57 14.28
N VAL A 388 -18.71 22.83 14.87
CA VAL A 388 -17.27 22.91 14.56
C VAL A 388 -16.94 22.14 13.27
N TYR A 389 -17.56 20.97 13.06
CA TYR A 389 -17.38 20.20 11.82
C TYR A 389 -18.00 20.86 10.57
N LEU A 390 -18.92 21.83 10.73
CA LEU A 390 -19.48 22.62 9.63
C LEU A 390 -18.63 23.83 9.21
N ARG A 391 -17.53 24.14 9.94
CA ARG A 391 -16.70 25.34 9.71
C ARG A 391 -15.26 25.06 9.22
N ASN A 392 -14.86 23.81 9.11
CA ASN A 392 -13.60 23.37 8.48
C ASN A 392 -13.92 22.53 7.25
#